data_AF-A0ABD3UTP4-F1
#
_entry.id   AF-A0ABD3UTP4-F1
#
_cell.length_a   1.000
_cell.length_b   1.000
_cell.length_c   1.000
_cell.angle_alpha   90.00
_cell.angle_beta   90.00
_cell.angle_gamma   90.00
#
_symmetry.space_group_name_H-M   'P 1'
#
loop_
_entity.id
_entity.type
_entity.pdbx_description
1 polymer ?
#
loop_
_entity_poly.entity_id
_entity_poly.type
_entity_poly.pdbx_seq_one_letter_code
_entity_poly.pdbx_strand_id
1 'polypeptide(L)'
;MAASEADHAVAAKKRKLEEGDTIECLQSPLKSFKGFSLEKVLCENAKSKSLFVLGQFEGSDDKAVVLLEKMPFSSERATHYVCSDTSLKETLKNDIYGTYDAFIPVQENAVKATVIYPATEKHITKYTDQERFVVTETAELYKNITLPYLEEKEFSVQWVYNILEKKKESERIVFEDPDPETGFILLPDMKWDRKNINTLYLQAIVHKHGIKSLRDLNGTHLPLLRNILENGSAAIKEKFDVPRSKLNIFFHYLPSYNHLHVHFMHVNNETHGFSHLLTDVIQNIELKEDYYQWKTLTYAIREMDELYKRFKEADHL
;
A
#
# COMPACT_ATOMS: atom_id res chain seq x y z
N MET A 1 -41.50 -37.57 -30.38
CA MET A 1 -41.62 -36.42 -31.28
C MET A 1 -41.48 -35.17 -30.44
N ALA A 2 -40.67 -34.20 -30.92
CA ALA A 2 -40.00 -33.09 -30.21
C ALA A 2 -38.80 -33.57 -29.36
N ALA A 3 -37.53 -33.60 -29.84
CA ALA A 3 -36.64 -32.56 -30.40
C ALA A 3 -36.35 -31.46 -29.35
N SER A 4 -35.28 -31.56 -28.56
CA SER A 4 -33.85 -31.27 -28.83
C SER A 4 -33.53 -29.78 -28.89
N GLU A 5 -32.78 -29.27 -27.91
CA GLU A 5 -31.68 -28.32 -28.15
C GLU A 5 -30.80 -28.25 -26.89
N ALA A 6 -29.59 -28.78 -27.02
CA ALA A 6 -28.51 -28.69 -26.05
C ALA A 6 -27.64 -27.49 -26.43
N ASP A 7 -27.46 -26.57 -25.49
CA ASP A 7 -26.70 -25.34 -25.72
C ASP A 7 -25.19 -25.65 -25.73
N HIS A 8 -24.58 -25.56 -26.91
CA HIS A 8 -23.17 -25.81 -27.14
C HIS A 8 -22.34 -24.56 -26.75
N ALA A 9 -21.57 -24.67 -25.68
CA ALA A 9 -20.50 -23.71 -25.36
C ALA A 9 -19.45 -23.70 -26.49
N VAL A 10 -19.39 -22.60 -27.25
CA VAL A 10 -18.37 -22.35 -28.26
C VAL A 10 -17.07 -21.98 -27.55
N ALA A 11 -16.09 -22.89 -27.59
CA ALA A 11 -14.73 -22.65 -27.13
C ALA A 11 -14.07 -21.55 -27.99
N ALA A 12 -13.67 -20.45 -27.36
CA ALA A 12 -12.89 -19.39 -27.98
C ALA A 12 -11.53 -19.95 -28.43
N LYS A 13 -11.32 -19.97 -29.75
CA LYS A 13 -10.09 -20.43 -30.41
C LYS A 13 -8.91 -19.54 -29.99
N LYS A 14 -7.92 -20.11 -29.29
CA LYS A 14 -6.60 -19.49 -29.11
C LYS A 14 -5.95 -19.29 -30.48
N ARG A 15 -5.72 -18.04 -30.88
CA ARG A 15 -4.97 -17.70 -32.10
C ARG A 15 -3.48 -18.05 -31.86
N LYS A 16 -2.89 -18.84 -32.76
CA LYS A 16 -1.44 -19.07 -32.81
C LYS A 16 -0.77 -17.77 -33.24
N LEU A 17 0.22 -17.30 -32.48
CA LEU A 17 1.15 -16.28 -32.93
C LEU A 17 2.08 -16.92 -33.95
N GLU A 18 2.08 -16.40 -35.17
CA GLU A 18 3.08 -16.75 -36.19
C GLU A 18 4.35 -15.90 -35.95
N GLU A 19 5.52 -16.49 -36.19
CA GLU A 19 6.82 -15.81 -36.11
C GLU A 19 6.85 -14.66 -37.13
N GLY A 20 6.56 -13.45 -36.66
CA GLY A 20 6.44 -12.24 -37.48
C GLY A 20 5.69 -11.08 -36.81
N ASP A 21 4.89 -11.33 -35.76
CA ASP A 21 4.23 -10.26 -34.99
C ASP A 21 5.19 -9.62 -33.97
N THR A 22 6.16 -8.86 -34.47
CA THR A 22 6.88 -7.87 -33.66
C THR A 22 5.95 -6.73 -33.30
N ILE A 23 5.61 -6.63 -32.01
CA ILE A 23 4.84 -5.53 -31.40
C ILE A 23 5.61 -4.21 -31.62
N GLU A 24 5.18 -3.42 -32.61
CA GLU A 24 5.75 -2.13 -33.00
C GLU A 24 5.33 -0.99 -32.05
N CYS A 25 5.20 -1.22 -30.75
CA CYS A 25 4.38 -0.34 -29.92
C CYS A 25 5.17 0.83 -29.27
N LEU A 26 6.48 0.73 -29.06
CA LEU A 26 7.35 1.84 -28.59
C LEU A 26 8.78 1.69 -29.15
N GLN A 27 8.95 1.62 -30.46
CA GLN A 27 10.28 1.37 -31.06
C GLN A 27 11.26 2.56 -30.99
N SER A 28 10.83 3.72 -30.49
CA SER A 28 11.72 4.87 -30.25
C SER A 28 11.39 5.56 -28.92
N PRO A 29 12.39 6.12 -28.22
CA PRO A 29 12.16 6.81 -26.97
C PRO A 29 11.21 7.99 -27.20
N LEU A 30 10.12 8.03 -26.43
CA LEU A 30 9.14 9.11 -26.50
C LEU A 30 9.82 10.45 -26.22
N LYS A 31 9.82 11.36 -27.21
CA LYS A 31 10.45 12.69 -27.11
C LYS A 31 9.50 13.79 -26.63
N SER A 32 8.19 13.58 -26.79
CA SER A 32 7.15 14.53 -26.40
C SER A 32 5.78 13.83 -26.36
N PHE A 33 4.78 14.45 -25.74
CA PHE A 33 3.38 14.01 -25.81
C PHE A 33 2.64 14.54 -27.05
N LYS A 34 3.35 14.85 -28.15
CA LYS A 34 2.69 15.25 -29.40
C LYS A 34 1.77 14.12 -29.88
N GLY A 35 0.53 14.47 -30.21
CA GLY A 35 -0.51 13.52 -30.60
C GLY A 35 -1.16 12.77 -29.43
N PHE A 36 -0.86 13.09 -28.17
CA PHE A 36 -1.58 12.53 -27.04
C PHE A 36 -2.90 13.27 -26.81
N SER A 37 -4.01 12.56 -26.88
CA SER A 37 -5.35 13.05 -26.53
C SER A 37 -5.70 12.61 -25.11
N LEU A 38 -5.91 13.58 -24.22
CA LEU A 38 -6.35 13.33 -22.85
C LEU A 38 -7.84 12.94 -22.84
N GLU A 39 -8.15 11.80 -22.24
CA GLU A 39 -9.52 11.29 -22.11
C GLU A 39 -10.07 11.53 -20.71
N LYS A 40 -9.29 11.18 -19.67
CA LYS A 40 -9.76 11.24 -18.27
C LYS A 40 -8.61 11.48 -17.31
N VAL A 41 -8.83 12.30 -16.28
CA VAL A 41 -7.97 12.32 -15.09
C VAL A 41 -8.32 11.12 -14.23
N LEU A 42 -7.34 10.23 -14.03
CA LEU A 42 -7.51 9.03 -13.21
C LEU A 42 -7.35 9.38 -11.74
N CYS A 43 -6.32 10.13 -11.36
CA CYS A 43 -6.06 10.48 -9.96
C CYS A 43 -5.29 11.81 -9.88
N GLU A 44 -5.66 12.64 -8.91
CA GLU A 44 -4.90 13.82 -8.50
C GLU A 44 -4.56 13.69 -7.00
N ASN A 45 -3.28 13.85 -6.66
CA ASN A 45 -2.84 13.78 -5.27
C ASN A 45 -2.00 15.02 -4.91
N ALA A 46 -2.61 15.95 -4.20
CA ALA A 46 -1.97 17.18 -3.74
C ALA A 46 -0.80 16.92 -2.78
N LYS A 47 -0.85 15.84 -1.98
CA LYS A 47 0.21 15.51 -1.01
C LYS A 47 1.48 15.01 -1.68
N SER A 48 1.38 14.05 -2.60
CA SER A 48 2.52 13.56 -3.40
C SER A 48 2.82 14.47 -4.59
N LYS A 49 2.00 15.50 -4.85
CA LYS A 49 2.14 16.44 -5.97
C LYS A 49 2.19 15.69 -7.31
N SER A 50 1.23 14.78 -7.51
CA SER A 50 1.18 13.90 -8.67
C SER A 50 -0.19 13.91 -9.38
N LEU A 51 -0.16 13.68 -10.69
CA LEU A 51 -1.33 13.63 -11.58
C LEU A 51 -1.23 12.41 -12.48
N PHE A 52 -2.26 11.57 -12.49
CA PHE A 52 -2.36 10.39 -13.36
C PHE A 52 -3.50 10.56 -14.34
N VAL A 53 -3.25 10.28 -15.62
CA VAL A 53 -4.21 10.50 -16.69
C VAL A 53 -4.29 9.31 -17.63
N LEU A 54 -5.48 9.13 -18.21
CA LEU A 54 -5.77 8.21 -19.30
C LEU A 54 -5.91 9.01 -20.59
N GLY A 55 -5.36 8.47 -21.67
CA GLY A 55 -5.54 9.02 -23.01
C GLY A 55 -5.15 8.02 -24.08
N GLN A 56 -5.01 8.53 -25.30
CA GLN A 56 -4.64 7.76 -26.49
C GLN A 56 -3.67 8.59 -27.35
N PHE A 57 -2.78 7.91 -28.07
CA PHE A 57 -1.93 8.56 -29.07
C PHE A 57 -2.60 8.54 -30.45
N GLU A 58 -2.46 9.61 -31.22
CA GLU A 58 -2.92 9.69 -32.61
C GLU A 58 -2.41 8.48 -33.42
N GLY A 59 -3.32 7.85 -34.17
CA GLY A 59 -3.01 6.69 -35.00
C GLY A 59 -2.98 5.35 -34.26
N SER A 60 -3.36 5.31 -32.98
CA SER A 60 -3.53 4.07 -32.22
C SER A 60 -4.88 4.03 -31.49
N ASP A 61 -5.51 2.85 -31.47
CA ASP A 61 -6.71 2.58 -30.66
C ASP A 61 -6.37 2.21 -29.21
N ASP A 62 -5.10 1.89 -28.95
CA ASP A 62 -4.63 1.47 -27.62
C ASP A 62 -4.62 2.63 -26.62
N LYS A 63 -5.07 2.35 -25.40
CA LYS A 63 -5.03 3.30 -24.29
C LYS A 63 -3.61 3.49 -23.78
N ALA A 64 -3.31 4.66 -23.22
CA ALA A 64 -2.09 4.94 -22.47
C ALA A 64 -2.42 5.58 -21.13
N VAL A 65 -1.70 5.17 -20.09
CA VAL A 65 -1.74 5.83 -18.77
C VAL A 65 -0.45 6.59 -18.56
N VAL A 66 -0.55 7.88 -18.25
CA VAL A 66 0.59 8.77 -17.99
C VAL A 66 0.55 9.22 -16.54
N LEU A 67 1.68 9.08 -15.84
CA LEU A 67 1.84 9.49 -14.45
C LEU A 67 2.87 10.60 -14.37
N LEU A 68 2.48 11.75 -13.85
CA LEU A 68 3.33 12.91 -13.64
C LEU A 68 3.50 13.15 -12.15
N GLU A 69 4.74 13.25 -11.68
CA GLU A 69 5.07 13.45 -10.27
C GLU A 69 6.16 14.52 -10.13
N LYS A 70 5.93 15.53 -9.28
CA LYS A 70 6.96 16.53 -8.97
C LYS A 70 8.14 15.85 -8.28
N MET A 71 9.36 16.16 -8.72
CA MET A 71 10.55 15.67 -8.03
C MET A 71 10.72 16.36 -6.67
N PRO A 72 11.25 15.65 -5.65
CA PRO A 72 11.61 16.26 -4.38
C PRO A 72 12.78 17.24 -4.55
N PHE A 73 12.85 18.25 -3.69
CA PHE A 73 14.02 19.11 -3.60
C PHE A 73 15.24 18.32 -3.09
N SER A 74 16.42 18.62 -3.63
CA SER A 74 17.69 18.12 -3.11
C SER A 74 18.41 19.20 -2.31
N SER A 75 18.85 18.88 -1.09
CA SER A 75 19.63 19.81 -0.27
C SER A 75 20.93 20.25 -0.95
N GLU A 76 21.56 19.37 -1.74
CA GLU A 76 22.77 19.67 -2.50
C GLU A 76 22.56 20.75 -3.58
N ARG A 77 21.31 20.95 -4.01
CA ARG A 77 20.91 21.93 -5.02
C ARG A 77 20.22 23.15 -4.44
N ALA A 78 20.23 23.33 -3.12
CA ALA A 78 19.50 24.41 -2.45
C ALA A 78 19.83 25.81 -3.02
N THR A 79 21.09 26.06 -3.34
CA THR A 79 21.57 27.32 -3.92
C THR A 79 21.10 27.53 -5.36
N HIS A 80 20.69 26.48 -6.08
CA HIS A 80 20.12 26.59 -7.42
C HIS A 80 18.65 27.01 -7.36
N TYR A 81 17.93 26.62 -6.31
CA TYR A 81 16.54 27.00 -6.10
C TYR A 81 16.42 28.41 -5.49
N VAL A 82 17.34 28.77 -4.60
CA VAL A 82 17.39 30.07 -3.92
C VAL A 82 18.49 30.92 -4.55
N CYS A 83 18.23 31.41 -5.76
CA CYS A 83 19.17 32.20 -6.56
C CYS A 83 18.50 33.46 -7.14
N SER A 84 19.29 34.33 -7.79
CA SER A 84 18.79 35.56 -8.43
C SER A 84 17.80 35.32 -9.57
N ASP A 85 17.82 34.13 -10.16
CA ASP A 85 16.96 33.78 -11.29
C ASP A 85 15.58 33.26 -10.84
N THR A 86 15.42 32.99 -9.55
CA THR A 86 14.12 32.60 -8.97
C THR A 86 13.27 33.85 -8.75
N SER A 87 12.15 33.92 -9.47
CA SER A 87 11.19 35.02 -9.28
C SER A 87 10.15 34.64 -8.22
N LEU A 88 9.76 35.62 -7.40
CA LEU A 88 8.82 35.44 -6.31
C LEU A 88 7.62 36.36 -6.51
N LYS A 89 6.41 35.82 -6.33
CA LYS A 89 5.17 36.59 -6.26
C LYS A 89 4.56 36.40 -4.89
N GLU A 90 4.45 37.48 -4.11
CA GLU A 90 3.88 37.42 -2.76
C GLU A 90 2.41 37.00 -2.80
N THR A 91 2.05 36.04 -1.96
CA THR A 91 0.67 35.56 -1.78
C THR A 91 0.11 35.94 -0.42
N LEU A 92 0.97 35.99 0.62
CA LEU A 92 0.59 36.40 1.97
C LEU A 92 1.80 37.03 2.66
N LYS A 93 1.56 38.08 3.45
CA LYS A 93 2.56 38.64 4.35
C LYS A 93 1.94 38.98 5.69
N ASN A 94 2.56 38.49 6.75
CA ASN A 94 2.19 38.80 8.13
C ASN A 94 3.45 38.86 9.00
N ASP A 95 3.77 40.06 9.49
CA ASP A 95 4.98 40.35 10.27
C ASP A 95 6.26 39.81 9.59
N ILE A 96 6.94 38.84 10.21
CA ILE A 96 8.15 38.19 9.67
C ILE A 96 7.86 37.02 8.72
N TYR A 97 6.59 36.64 8.54
CA TYR A 97 6.18 35.50 7.71
C TYR A 97 5.68 35.99 6.35
N GLY A 98 6.37 35.60 5.27
CA GLY A 98 5.94 35.81 3.89
C GLY A 98 5.77 34.47 3.17
N THR A 99 4.64 34.31 2.48
CA THR A 99 4.39 33.20 1.56
C THR A 99 4.44 33.73 0.14
N TYR A 100 5.11 32.99 -0.75
CA TYR A 100 5.33 33.39 -2.13
C TYR A 100 5.08 32.22 -3.08
N ASP A 101 4.53 32.50 -4.26
CA ASP A 101 4.67 31.62 -5.42
C ASP A 101 6.09 31.82 -5.96
N ALA A 102 6.90 30.75 -5.95
CA ALA A 102 8.27 30.78 -6.43
C ALA A 102 8.39 30.10 -7.80
N PHE A 103 8.91 30.84 -8.79
CA PHE A 103 9.19 30.32 -10.13
C PHE A 103 10.70 30.11 -10.27
N ILE A 104 11.14 28.88 -9.97
CA ILE A 104 12.55 28.47 -10.04
C ILE A 104 13.01 28.25 -11.50
N PRO A 105 14.34 28.22 -11.77
CA PRO A 105 14.87 27.96 -13.10
C PRO A 105 14.33 26.68 -13.76
N VAL A 106 14.10 26.72 -15.08
CA VAL A 106 13.43 25.63 -15.81
C VAL A 106 14.16 24.28 -15.70
N GLN A 107 15.48 24.29 -15.58
CA GLN A 107 16.32 23.09 -15.44
C GLN A 107 16.08 22.37 -14.11
N GLU A 108 15.61 23.08 -13.09
CA GLU A 108 15.27 22.55 -11.77
C GLU A 108 13.82 22.07 -11.67
N ASN A 109 13.00 22.36 -12.68
CA ASN A 109 11.56 22.10 -12.69
C ASN A 109 11.16 20.77 -13.35
N ALA A 110 12.09 19.83 -13.47
CA ALA A 110 11.80 18.53 -14.07
C ALA A 110 10.69 17.80 -13.30
N VAL A 111 9.78 17.20 -14.06
CA VAL A 111 8.68 16.36 -13.56
C VAL A 111 8.97 14.94 -14.00
N LYS A 112 8.88 13.99 -13.06
CA LYS A 112 9.01 12.57 -13.38
C LYS A 112 7.77 12.14 -14.17
N ALA A 113 7.97 11.66 -15.39
CA ALA A 113 6.92 11.13 -16.24
C ALA A 113 7.09 9.61 -16.40
N THR A 114 6.03 8.85 -16.10
CA THR A 114 5.94 7.41 -16.39
C THR A 114 4.84 7.20 -17.41
N VAL A 115 5.12 6.47 -18.49
CA VAL A 115 4.13 6.16 -19.53
C VAL A 115 3.92 4.65 -19.58
N ILE A 116 2.67 4.22 -19.49
CA ILE A 116 2.26 2.83 -19.60
C ILE A 116 1.43 2.70 -20.89
N TYR A 117 1.98 2.00 -21.87
CA TYR A 117 1.38 1.82 -23.18
C TYR A 117 1.82 0.47 -23.79
N PRO A 118 0.90 -0.34 -24.33
CA PRO A 118 -0.55 -0.17 -24.24
C PRO A 118 -1.05 -0.42 -22.81
N ALA A 119 -2.00 0.39 -22.34
CA ALA A 119 -2.61 0.28 -21.03
C ALA A 119 -3.80 -0.69 -21.07
N THR A 120 -3.86 -1.60 -20.11
CA THR A 120 -4.99 -2.52 -19.92
C THR A 120 -5.99 -1.92 -18.95
N GLU A 121 -7.21 -2.45 -18.92
CA GLU A 121 -8.21 -2.09 -17.89
C GLU A 121 -7.68 -2.25 -16.46
N LYS A 122 -6.81 -3.24 -16.20
CA LYS A 122 -6.16 -3.39 -14.90
C LYS A 122 -5.26 -2.21 -14.53
N HIS A 123 -4.54 -1.64 -15.51
CA HIS A 123 -3.74 -0.43 -15.29
C HIS A 123 -4.64 0.76 -15.01
N ILE A 124 -5.72 0.93 -15.77
CA ILE A 124 -6.67 2.04 -15.61
C ILE A 124 -7.30 1.98 -14.22
N THR A 125 -7.86 0.84 -13.82
CA THR A 125 -8.47 0.66 -12.50
C THR A 125 -7.47 0.87 -11.36
N LYS A 126 -6.21 0.44 -11.53
CA LYS A 126 -5.16 0.60 -10.51
C LYS A 126 -4.85 2.08 -10.21
N TYR A 127 -4.84 2.93 -11.23
CA TYR A 127 -4.46 4.35 -11.09
C TYR A 127 -5.66 5.30 -11.01
N THR A 128 -6.88 4.79 -11.15
CA THR A 128 -8.11 5.55 -10.90
C THR A 128 -8.24 5.79 -9.40
N ASP A 129 -8.40 7.05 -9.00
CA ASP A 129 -8.67 7.42 -7.63
C ASP A 129 -10.03 6.86 -7.20
N GLN A 130 -10.10 6.46 -5.95
CA GLN A 130 -11.28 5.84 -5.38
C GLN A 130 -11.66 6.60 -4.12
N GLU A 131 -12.93 6.98 -4.03
CA GLU A 131 -13.46 7.56 -2.81
C GLU A 131 -13.21 6.60 -1.63
N ARG A 132 -12.84 7.20 -0.50
CA ARG A 132 -12.55 6.48 0.73
C ARG A 132 -13.60 6.83 1.77
N PHE A 133 -14.11 5.80 2.41
CA PHE A 133 -15.13 5.89 3.44
C PHE A 133 -14.57 5.39 4.76
N VAL A 134 -15.00 6.01 5.85
CA VAL A 134 -14.63 5.59 7.20
C VAL A 134 -15.71 4.64 7.71
N VAL A 135 -15.33 3.41 8.03
CA VAL A 135 -16.19 2.45 8.72
C VAL A 135 -15.88 2.49 10.21
N THR A 136 -16.92 2.48 11.03
CA THR A 136 -16.83 2.29 12.48
C THR A 136 -17.48 0.96 12.84
N GLU A 137 -16.67 -0.10 12.88
CA GLU A 137 -17.11 -1.48 12.98
C GLU A 137 -17.21 -1.95 14.43
N THR A 138 -18.43 -2.21 14.89
CA THR A 138 -18.68 -2.86 16.19
C THR A 138 -18.37 -4.35 16.13
N ALA A 139 -18.33 -5.01 17.29
CA ALA A 139 -18.20 -6.48 17.37
C ALA A 139 -19.30 -7.21 16.58
N GLU A 140 -20.52 -6.69 16.60
CA GLU A 140 -21.67 -7.25 15.88
C GLU A 140 -21.49 -7.11 14.36
N LEU A 141 -21.06 -5.94 13.89
CA LEU A 141 -20.79 -5.72 12.46
C LEU A 141 -19.64 -6.60 11.96
N TYR A 142 -18.59 -6.75 12.77
CA TYR A 142 -17.52 -7.69 12.44
C TYR A 142 -18.07 -9.11 12.26
N LYS A 143 -18.86 -9.60 13.22
CA LYS A 143 -19.41 -10.96 13.20
C LYS A 143 -20.38 -11.19 12.03
N ASN A 144 -21.19 -10.19 11.69
CA ASN A 144 -22.29 -10.35 10.75
C ASN A 144 -21.93 -9.95 9.30
N ILE A 145 -20.90 -9.11 9.11
CA ILE A 145 -20.53 -8.56 7.79
C ILE A 145 -19.10 -8.94 7.44
N THR A 146 -18.14 -8.51 8.25
CA THR A 146 -16.72 -8.62 7.90
C THR A 146 -16.20 -10.05 7.98
N LEU A 147 -16.47 -10.77 9.06
CA LEU A 147 -16.01 -12.15 9.24
C LEU A 147 -16.56 -13.09 8.14
N PRO A 148 -17.86 -13.09 7.80
CA PRO A 148 -18.38 -13.86 6.66
C PRO A 148 -17.67 -13.51 5.35
N TYR A 149 -17.41 -12.22 5.09
CA TYR A 149 -16.65 -11.79 3.91
C TYR A 149 -15.22 -12.37 3.89
N LEU A 150 -14.52 -12.35 5.03
CA LEU A 150 -13.16 -12.88 5.15
C LEU A 150 -13.11 -14.42 5.04
N GLU A 151 -14.18 -15.12 5.42
CA GLU A 151 -14.30 -16.57 5.32
C GLU A 151 -14.69 -17.04 3.91
N GLU A 152 -15.56 -16.29 3.22
CA GLU A 152 -15.95 -16.56 1.83
C GLU A 152 -14.80 -16.31 0.85
N LYS A 153 -13.95 -15.32 1.13
CA LYS A 153 -12.79 -14.98 0.31
C LYS A 153 -11.59 -15.79 0.77
N GLU A 154 -11.21 -16.83 0.03
CA GLU A 154 -9.92 -17.49 0.17
C GLU A 154 -8.77 -16.55 -0.23
N PHE A 155 -8.40 -15.63 0.65
CA PHE A 155 -7.20 -14.84 0.49
C PHE A 155 -5.99 -15.77 0.64
N SER A 156 -5.36 -16.15 -0.47
CA SER A 156 -4.17 -17.00 -0.42
C SER A 156 -3.03 -16.26 0.29
N VAL A 157 -2.70 -16.73 1.49
CA VAL A 157 -1.52 -16.31 2.26
C VAL A 157 -0.31 -17.22 1.98
N GLN A 158 -0.31 -17.97 0.87
CA GLN A 158 0.74 -18.96 0.57
C GLN A 158 2.15 -18.35 0.52
N TRP A 159 2.26 -17.09 0.09
CA TRP A 159 3.55 -16.40 0.08
C TRP A 159 4.10 -16.19 1.50
N VAL A 160 3.24 -15.99 2.50
CA VAL A 160 3.59 -15.91 3.93
C VAL A 160 4.18 -17.24 4.38
N TYR A 161 3.50 -18.34 4.07
CA TYR A 161 3.96 -19.69 4.41
C TYR A 161 5.28 -20.05 3.73
N ASN A 162 5.49 -19.60 2.49
CA ASN A 162 6.78 -19.79 1.82
C ASN A 162 7.94 -19.11 2.57
N ILE A 163 7.68 -17.99 3.27
CA ILE A 163 8.68 -17.32 4.12
C ILE A 163 8.87 -18.09 5.43
N LEU A 164 7.78 -18.45 6.12
CA LEU A 164 7.81 -19.20 7.37
C LEU A 164 8.54 -20.55 7.22
N GLU A 165 8.31 -21.24 6.10
CA GLU A 165 8.92 -22.53 5.75
C GLU A 165 10.29 -22.38 5.04
N LYS A 166 10.83 -21.16 4.93
CA LYS A 166 12.13 -20.86 4.29
C LYS A 166 12.25 -21.27 2.82
N LYS A 167 11.13 -21.46 2.13
CA LYS A 167 11.09 -21.76 0.69
C LYS A 167 11.42 -20.53 -0.16
N LYS A 168 11.16 -19.33 0.35
CA LYS A 168 11.44 -18.04 -0.30
C LYS A 168 11.87 -16.98 0.72
N GLU A 169 12.67 -16.02 0.26
CA GLU A 169 13.11 -14.84 1.02
C GLU A 169 13.87 -15.12 2.33
N SER A 170 14.38 -16.33 2.51
CA SER A 170 15.11 -16.73 3.72
C SER A 170 16.39 -15.93 3.92
N GLU A 171 17.02 -15.48 2.82
CA GLU A 171 18.20 -14.61 2.83
C GLU A 171 17.92 -13.18 3.31
N ARG A 172 16.65 -12.76 3.35
CA ARG A 172 16.24 -11.42 3.78
C ARG A 172 15.94 -11.34 5.28
N ILE A 173 15.89 -12.47 5.96
CA ILE A 173 15.52 -12.54 7.37
C ILE A 173 16.56 -11.83 8.22
N VAL A 174 16.07 -10.93 9.08
CA VAL A 174 16.89 -10.16 10.03
C VAL A 174 16.96 -10.88 11.37
N PHE A 175 15.85 -11.46 11.80
CA PHE A 175 15.72 -12.19 13.04
C PHE A 175 14.62 -13.24 12.92
N GLU A 176 14.78 -14.33 13.65
CA GLU A 176 13.75 -15.34 13.81
C GLU A 176 13.80 -15.89 15.22
N ASP A 177 12.63 -15.97 15.84
CA ASP A 177 12.36 -16.87 16.94
C ASP A 177 11.51 -18.02 16.38
N PRO A 178 12.01 -19.26 16.35
CA PRO A 178 11.34 -20.37 15.68
C PRO A 178 10.22 -21.02 16.51
N ASP A 179 9.92 -20.51 17.72
CA ASP A 179 8.85 -21.07 18.54
C ASP A 179 7.49 -21.02 17.81
N PRO A 180 6.76 -22.14 17.71
CA PRO A 180 5.55 -22.20 16.89
C PRO A 180 4.37 -21.38 17.45
N GLU A 181 4.38 -21.05 18.75
CA GLU A 181 3.27 -20.36 19.42
C GLU A 181 3.57 -18.89 19.68
N THR A 182 4.82 -18.58 19.99
CA THR A 182 5.27 -17.26 20.45
C THR A 182 6.35 -16.65 19.57
N GLY A 183 6.87 -17.42 18.60
CA GLY A 183 7.92 -16.99 17.68
C GLY A 183 7.40 -16.26 16.44
N PHE A 184 8.33 -15.64 15.73
CA PHE A 184 8.09 -14.85 14.52
C PHE A 184 9.36 -14.69 13.68
N ILE A 185 9.18 -14.39 12.40
CA ILE A 185 10.24 -13.94 11.48
C ILE A 185 10.15 -12.43 11.32
N LEU A 186 11.27 -11.73 11.47
CA LEU A 186 11.44 -10.32 11.14
C LEU A 186 12.20 -10.15 9.82
N LEU A 187 11.63 -9.40 8.88
CA LEU A 187 12.26 -9.16 7.57
C LEU A 187 11.89 -7.78 7.00
N PRO A 188 12.73 -7.20 6.10
CA PRO A 188 12.43 -5.94 5.42
C PRO A 188 11.15 -6.03 4.58
N ASP A 189 10.29 -5.01 4.68
CA ASP A 189 9.11 -4.86 3.82
C ASP A 189 9.55 -4.54 2.37
N MET A 190 8.77 -4.97 1.38
CA MET A 190 9.04 -4.70 -0.04
C MET A 190 9.11 -3.20 -0.39
N LYS A 191 8.51 -2.34 0.42
CA LYS A 191 8.49 -0.88 0.22
C LYS A 191 9.80 -0.20 0.61
N TRP A 192 10.68 -0.86 1.37
CA TRP A 192 11.95 -0.28 1.79
C TRP A 192 13.11 -0.71 0.89
N ASP A 193 13.75 0.27 0.24
CA ASP A 193 14.89 0.06 -0.65
C ASP A 193 16.21 -0.25 0.07
N ARG A 194 16.21 -0.17 1.41
CA ARG A 194 17.37 -0.39 2.30
C ARG A 194 18.52 0.60 2.10
N LYS A 195 18.28 1.73 1.42
CA LYS A 195 19.30 2.77 1.19
C LYS A 195 19.26 3.85 2.25
N ASN A 196 18.07 4.33 2.60
CA ASN A 196 17.89 5.35 3.62
C ASN A 196 17.33 4.72 4.90
N ILE A 197 18.05 4.87 6.01
CA ILE A 197 17.60 4.33 7.30
C ILE A 197 16.38 5.07 7.85
N ASN A 198 16.20 6.35 7.48
CA ASN A 198 15.03 7.12 7.90
C ASN A 198 13.73 6.64 7.25
N THR A 199 13.82 5.82 6.20
CA THR A 199 12.68 5.14 5.56
C THR A 199 12.62 3.65 5.91
N LEU A 200 13.30 3.23 6.98
CA LEU A 200 13.28 1.84 7.44
C LEU A 200 11.85 1.34 7.61
N TYR A 201 11.62 0.13 7.08
CA TYR A 201 10.36 -0.58 7.15
C TYR A 201 10.65 -2.09 7.19
N LEU A 202 10.31 -2.75 8.31
CA LEU A 202 10.29 -4.19 8.47
C LEU A 202 8.88 -4.68 8.85
N GLN A 203 8.65 -5.97 8.66
CA GLN A 203 7.48 -6.67 9.16
C GLN A 203 7.91 -7.88 9.99
N ALA A 204 7.21 -8.11 11.10
CA ALA A 204 7.25 -9.35 11.85
C ALA A 204 6.06 -10.22 11.45
N ILE A 205 6.31 -11.44 10.98
CA ILE A 205 5.30 -12.44 10.62
C ILE A 205 5.33 -13.55 11.66
N VAL A 206 4.23 -13.81 12.34
CA VAL A 206 4.18 -14.80 13.43
C VAL A 206 4.20 -16.23 12.88
N HIS A 207 4.80 -17.17 13.60
CA HIS A 207 4.76 -18.59 13.20
C HIS A 207 3.38 -19.21 13.44
N LYS A 208 2.67 -18.77 14.48
CA LYS A 208 1.36 -19.30 14.83
C LYS A 208 0.33 -19.05 13.74
N HIS A 209 -0.24 -20.12 13.20
CA HIS A 209 -1.31 -20.03 12.20
C HIS A 209 -2.66 -19.67 12.84
N GLY A 210 -3.59 -19.19 12.02
CA GLY A 210 -4.99 -19.00 12.41
C GLY A 210 -5.31 -17.66 13.08
N ILE A 211 -4.32 -16.80 13.33
CA ILE A 211 -4.55 -15.43 13.80
C ILE A 211 -4.63 -14.51 12.57
N LYS A 212 -5.83 -14.05 12.22
CA LYS A 212 -6.08 -13.27 11.00
C LYS A 212 -5.79 -11.79 11.19
N SER A 213 -6.18 -11.23 12.33
CA SER A 213 -6.12 -9.79 12.60
C SER A 213 -6.18 -9.48 14.11
N LEU A 214 -6.32 -8.19 14.45
CA LEU A 214 -6.57 -7.73 15.83
C LEU A 214 -7.77 -8.43 16.48
N ARG A 215 -8.83 -8.76 15.71
CA ARG A 215 -10.05 -9.40 16.23
C ARG A 215 -9.82 -10.78 16.85
N ASP A 216 -8.72 -11.44 16.53
CA ASP A 216 -8.36 -12.76 17.08
C ASP A 216 -7.43 -12.65 18.30
N LEU A 217 -6.85 -11.47 18.56
CA LEU A 217 -5.94 -11.28 19.68
C LEU A 217 -6.68 -11.30 21.02
N ASN A 218 -6.06 -11.95 22.00
CA ASN A 218 -6.58 -12.10 23.35
C ASN A 218 -5.44 -12.36 24.35
N GLY A 219 -5.76 -12.56 25.62
CA GLY A 219 -4.80 -12.78 26.71
C GLY A 219 -3.75 -13.87 26.44
N THR A 220 -4.11 -14.94 25.73
CA THR A 220 -3.19 -16.05 25.39
C THR A 220 -2.06 -15.63 24.45
N HIS A 221 -2.23 -14.53 23.73
CA HIS A 221 -1.27 -14.02 22.75
C HIS A 221 -0.27 -13.01 23.35
N LEU A 222 -0.43 -12.61 24.63
CA LEU A 222 0.50 -11.66 25.27
C LEU A 222 1.98 -12.08 25.20
N PRO A 223 2.37 -13.36 25.39
CA PRO A 223 3.76 -13.78 25.24
C PRO A 223 4.31 -13.52 23.83
N LEU A 224 3.56 -13.87 22.78
CA LEU A 224 3.89 -13.60 21.38
C LEU A 224 4.07 -12.10 21.12
N LEU A 225 3.11 -11.28 21.57
CA LEU A 225 3.13 -9.84 21.36
C LEU A 225 4.32 -9.15 22.04
N ARG A 226 4.64 -9.55 23.27
CA ARG A 226 5.81 -9.07 24.00
C ARG A 226 7.12 -9.54 23.35
N ASN A 227 7.16 -10.78 22.86
CA ASN A 227 8.31 -11.31 22.11
C ASN A 227 8.60 -10.45 20.87
N ILE A 228 7.58 -10.19 20.06
CA ILE A 228 7.71 -9.30 18.88
C ILE A 228 8.25 -7.94 19.28
N LEU A 229 7.68 -7.32 20.32
CA LEU A 229 8.07 -6.00 20.78
C LEU A 229 9.53 -5.94 21.22
N GLU A 230 9.96 -6.85 22.10
CA GLU A 230 11.29 -6.80 22.71
C GLU A 230 12.36 -7.34 21.76
N ASN A 231 12.20 -8.57 21.27
CA ASN A 231 13.21 -9.20 20.41
C ASN A 231 13.24 -8.60 19.00
N GLY A 232 12.10 -8.16 18.47
CA GLY A 232 12.06 -7.44 17.19
C GLY A 232 12.79 -6.10 17.26
N SER A 233 12.56 -5.34 18.34
CA SER A 233 13.27 -4.06 18.55
C SER A 233 14.76 -4.26 18.80
N ALA A 234 15.14 -5.29 19.58
CA ALA A 234 16.54 -5.62 19.85
C ALA A 234 17.28 -6.00 18.56
N ALA A 235 16.69 -6.85 17.73
CA ALA A 235 17.26 -7.23 16.44
C ALA A 235 17.43 -6.04 15.49
N ILE A 236 16.46 -5.11 15.46
CA ILE A 236 16.58 -3.88 14.65
C ILE A 236 17.71 -2.99 15.16
N LYS A 237 17.84 -2.84 16.49
CA LYS A 237 18.93 -2.08 17.09
C LYS A 237 20.29 -2.72 16.77
N GLU A 238 20.43 -4.02 16.90
CA GLU A 238 21.67 -4.74 16.58
C GLU A 238 22.03 -4.61 15.09
N LYS A 239 21.05 -4.83 14.19
CA LYS A 239 21.32 -4.91 12.75
C LYS A 239 21.50 -3.55 12.09
N PHE A 240 20.77 -2.53 12.54
CA PHE A 240 20.66 -1.24 11.86
C PHE A 240 20.98 -0.02 12.74
N ASP A 241 21.39 -0.23 13.99
CA ASP A 241 21.65 0.81 14.99
C ASP A 241 20.45 1.70 15.35
N VAL A 242 19.22 1.32 14.96
CA VAL A 242 18.01 2.08 15.24
C VAL A 242 17.42 1.68 16.60
N PRO A 243 17.42 2.56 17.61
CA PRO A 243 16.83 2.24 18.91
C PRO A 243 15.30 2.19 18.83
N ARG A 244 14.67 1.43 19.74
CA ARG A 244 13.21 1.33 19.85
C ARG A 244 12.50 2.68 19.92
N SER A 245 13.11 3.70 20.54
CA SER A 245 12.55 5.05 20.63
C SER A 245 12.42 5.78 19.28
N LYS A 246 13.01 5.24 18.21
CA LYS A 246 12.86 5.72 16.83
C LYS A 246 11.96 4.81 15.99
N LEU A 247 11.30 3.82 16.58
CA LEU A 247 10.42 2.88 15.90
C LEU A 247 8.95 3.19 16.22
N ASN A 248 8.15 3.34 15.18
CA ASN A 248 6.71 3.19 15.24
C ASN A 248 6.36 1.72 14.96
N ILE A 249 5.80 1.03 15.97
CA ILE A 249 5.54 -0.41 15.93
C ILE A 249 4.04 -0.66 16.05
N PHE A 250 3.40 -1.20 15.01
CA PHE A 250 1.94 -1.17 14.92
C PHE A 250 1.34 -2.28 14.04
N PHE A 251 0.03 -2.45 14.17
CA PHE A 251 -0.81 -3.28 13.31
C PHE A 251 -1.65 -2.41 12.36
N HIS A 252 -1.95 -2.95 11.18
CA HIS A 252 -3.05 -2.44 10.37
C HIS A 252 -4.37 -3.11 10.76
N TYR A 253 -5.45 -2.33 10.68
CA TYR A 253 -6.81 -2.85 10.64
C TYR A 253 -7.62 -2.09 9.58
N LEU A 254 -8.19 -2.72 8.57
CA LEU A 254 -8.01 -4.13 8.20
C LEU A 254 -6.57 -4.43 7.72
N PRO A 255 -6.04 -5.64 7.95
CA PRO A 255 -4.74 -6.01 7.43
C PRO A 255 -4.78 -6.20 5.91
N SER A 256 -3.63 -6.05 5.23
CA SER A 256 -3.54 -6.31 3.78
C SER A 256 -3.61 -7.80 3.42
N TYR A 257 -3.44 -8.68 4.42
CA TYR A 257 -3.56 -10.13 4.31
C TYR A 257 -3.90 -10.74 5.68
N ASN A 258 -4.67 -11.83 5.70
CA ASN A 258 -5.26 -12.39 6.93
C ASN A 258 -4.32 -13.39 7.63
N HIS A 259 -3.11 -12.94 7.95
CA HIS A 259 -2.15 -13.62 8.83
C HIS A 259 -1.47 -12.56 9.67
N LEU A 260 -1.50 -12.68 10.99
CA LEU A 260 -1.04 -11.64 11.90
C LEU A 260 0.39 -11.22 11.60
N HIS A 261 0.57 -9.92 11.44
CA HIS A 261 1.87 -9.31 11.22
C HIS A 261 1.94 -7.94 11.90
N VAL A 262 3.16 -7.55 12.29
CA VAL A 262 3.45 -6.27 12.94
C VAL A 262 4.43 -5.49 12.08
N HIS A 263 4.14 -4.22 11.87
CA HIS A 263 5.00 -3.30 11.14
C HIS A 263 5.98 -2.61 12.10
N PHE A 264 7.24 -2.53 11.69
CA PHE A 264 8.28 -1.75 12.35
C PHE A 264 8.76 -0.69 11.36
N MET A 265 8.49 0.58 11.66
CA MET A 265 8.88 1.69 10.80
C MET A 265 9.70 2.70 11.56
N HIS A 266 10.68 3.32 10.91
CA HIS A 266 11.34 4.47 11.50
C HIS A 266 10.32 5.61 11.68
N VAL A 267 10.39 6.37 12.78
CA VAL A 267 9.43 7.44 13.08
C VAL A 267 9.36 8.52 12.00
N ASN A 268 10.46 8.76 11.28
CA ASN A 268 10.53 9.67 10.13
C ASN A 268 9.85 9.13 8.86
N ASN A 269 9.53 7.84 8.82
CA ASN A 269 8.80 7.19 7.73
C ASN A 269 7.30 7.24 8.04
N GLU A 270 6.73 8.44 8.03
CA GLU A 270 5.35 8.67 8.49
C GLU A 270 4.33 7.81 7.71
N THR A 271 3.50 7.07 8.46
CA THR A 271 2.25 6.51 7.96
C THR A 271 1.09 7.24 8.61
N HIS A 272 0.23 7.86 7.82
CA HIS A 272 -1.02 8.42 8.31
C HIS A 272 -2.15 7.44 8.02
N GLY A 273 -2.88 7.02 9.05
CA GLY A 273 -4.00 6.12 8.90
C GLY A 273 -4.44 5.47 10.20
N PHE A 274 -5.34 4.50 10.07
CA PHE A 274 -5.94 3.73 11.16
C PHE A 274 -5.01 2.59 11.61
N SER A 275 -3.89 2.96 12.23
CA SER A 275 -2.91 2.02 12.81
C SER A 275 -3.13 1.82 14.31
N HIS A 276 -2.78 0.64 14.83
CA HIS A 276 -2.87 0.32 16.25
C HIS A 276 -1.48 -0.01 16.81
N LEU A 277 -0.97 0.80 17.73
CA LEU A 277 0.37 0.60 18.30
C LEU A 277 0.45 -0.73 19.06
N LEU A 278 1.55 -1.48 18.89
CA LEU A 278 1.74 -2.77 19.54
C LEU A 278 1.72 -2.64 21.07
N THR A 279 2.31 -1.58 21.62
CA THR A 279 2.29 -1.30 23.06
C THR A 279 0.86 -1.12 23.58
N ASP A 280 0.03 -0.40 22.86
CA ASP A 280 -1.35 -0.13 23.25
C ASP A 280 -2.19 -1.41 23.11
N VAL A 281 -1.94 -2.22 22.09
CA VAL A 281 -2.59 -3.54 21.91
C VAL A 281 -2.29 -4.46 23.09
N ILE A 282 -1.03 -4.54 23.52
CA ILE A 282 -0.62 -5.31 24.70
C ILE A 282 -1.36 -4.81 25.94
N GLN A 283 -1.31 -3.50 26.21
CA GLN A 283 -1.96 -2.91 27.39
C GLN A 283 -3.48 -3.09 27.38
N ASN A 284 -4.13 -2.94 26.22
CA ASN A 284 -5.57 -3.15 26.09
C ASN A 284 -5.96 -4.59 26.44
N ILE A 285 -5.17 -5.58 26.03
CA ILE A 285 -5.42 -7.01 26.33
C ILE A 285 -5.12 -7.31 27.80
N GLU A 286 -4.10 -6.69 28.39
CA GLU A 286 -3.82 -6.79 29.83
C GLU A 286 -4.96 -6.23 30.69
N LEU A 287 -5.64 -5.17 30.21
CA LEU A 287 -6.81 -4.61 30.87
C LEU A 287 -8.06 -5.50 30.73
N LYS A 288 -8.23 -6.14 29.57
CA LYS A 288 -9.34 -7.06 29.28
C LYS A 288 -8.90 -8.10 28.27
N GLU A 289 -8.86 -9.37 28.68
CA GLU A 289 -8.28 -10.44 27.86
C GLU A 289 -8.95 -10.59 26.48
N ASP A 290 -10.24 -10.27 26.35
CA ASP A 290 -11.03 -10.31 25.13
C ASP A 290 -11.33 -8.91 24.56
N TYR A 291 -10.47 -7.92 24.82
CA TYR A 291 -10.71 -6.52 24.47
C TYR A 291 -11.06 -6.31 23.00
N TYR A 292 -10.31 -6.93 22.07
CA TYR A 292 -10.46 -6.70 20.63
C TYR A 292 -11.67 -7.40 20.02
N GLN A 293 -12.24 -8.40 20.70
CA GLN A 293 -13.50 -9.01 20.30
C GLN A 293 -14.68 -8.05 20.50
N TRP A 294 -14.57 -7.10 21.45
CA TRP A 294 -15.64 -6.16 21.78
C TRP A 294 -15.39 -4.72 21.33
N LYS A 295 -14.13 -4.29 21.22
CA LYS A 295 -13.76 -2.92 20.84
C LYS A 295 -14.34 -2.57 19.47
N THR A 296 -14.98 -1.42 19.36
CA THR A 296 -15.29 -0.83 18.04
C THR A 296 -13.99 -0.41 17.37
N LEU A 297 -13.78 -0.85 16.12
CA LEU A 297 -12.59 -0.55 15.32
C LEU A 297 -12.96 0.33 14.15
N THR A 298 -12.20 1.41 13.95
CA THR A 298 -12.43 2.35 12.86
C THR A 298 -11.34 2.19 11.82
N TYR A 299 -11.72 2.14 10.54
CA TYR A 299 -10.79 2.01 9.42
C TYR A 299 -11.34 2.67 8.16
N ALA A 300 -10.48 2.87 7.16
CA ALA A 300 -10.89 3.37 5.85
C ALA A 300 -10.98 2.22 4.84
N ILE A 301 -12.04 2.25 4.03
CA ILE A 301 -12.24 1.38 2.87
C ILE A 301 -12.45 2.20 1.61
N ARG A 302 -12.25 1.57 0.45
CA ARG A 302 -12.45 2.21 -0.86
C ARG A 302 -13.79 1.80 -1.44
N GLU A 303 -14.39 2.66 -2.25
CA GLU A 303 -15.68 2.40 -2.88
C GLU A 303 -15.73 1.11 -3.72
N MET A 304 -14.62 0.76 -4.37
CA MET A 304 -14.57 -0.45 -5.20
C MET A 304 -14.31 -1.73 -4.39
N ASP A 305 -14.04 -1.61 -3.09
CA ASP A 305 -13.89 -2.77 -2.22
C ASP A 305 -15.22 -3.52 -2.10
N GLU A 306 -15.18 -4.85 -2.16
CA GLU A 306 -16.39 -5.66 -1.98
C GLU A 306 -16.92 -5.54 -0.55
N LEU A 307 -16.04 -5.34 0.44
CA LEU A 307 -16.46 -5.13 1.81
C LEU A 307 -17.24 -3.82 1.95
N TYR A 308 -16.86 -2.76 1.22
CA TYR A 308 -17.64 -1.52 1.14
C TYR A 308 -19.07 -1.78 0.67
N LYS A 309 -19.25 -2.60 -0.36
CA LYS A 309 -20.60 -2.94 -0.86
C LYS A 309 -21.45 -3.61 0.21
N ARG A 310 -20.87 -4.54 0.98
CA ARG A 310 -21.61 -5.22 2.07
C ARG A 310 -22.03 -4.26 3.18
N PHE A 311 -21.13 -3.37 3.60
CA PHE A 311 -21.48 -2.35 4.60
C PHE A 311 -22.54 -1.37 4.07
N LYS A 312 -22.50 -1.06 2.76
CA LYS A 312 -23.50 -0.19 2.12
C LYS A 312 -24.87 -0.85 2.05
N GLU A 313 -24.92 -2.12 1.65
CA GLU A 313 -26.16 -2.91 1.58
C GLU A 313 -26.79 -3.12 2.96
N ALA A 314 -25.98 -3.12 4.02
CA ALA A 314 -26.43 -3.20 5.40
C ALA A 314 -26.75 -1.84 6.06
N ASP A 315 -26.70 -0.72 5.32
CA ASP A 315 -26.99 0.64 5.81
C ASP A 315 -26.08 1.11 6.96
N HIS A 316 -24.78 0.82 6.85
CA HIS A 316 -23.76 1.10 7.88
C HIS A 316 -22.57 1.94 7.36
N LEU A 317 -22.81 2.83 6.38
CA LEU A 317 -21.81 3.74 5.79
C LEU A 317 -22.24 5.20 5.75
#